data_AF-V7I5C1-F1
#
_entry.id   AF-V7I5C1-F1
#
_cell.length_a   1.000
_cell.length_b   1.000
_cell.length_c   1.000
_cell.angle_alpha   90.00
_cell.angle_beta   90.00
_cell.angle_gamma   90.00
#
_symmetry.space_group_name_H-M   'P 1'
#
loop_
_entity.id
_entity.type
_entity.pdbx_description
1 polymer ?
#
loop_
_entity_poly.entity_id
_entity_poly.type
_entity_poly.pdbx_seq_one_letter_code
_entity_poly.pdbx_strand_id
1 'polypeptide(L)' 'MLYLKRKIDSYLAEWKANPTRKPLIVKGPRQAGKTESILRFGNNNYSNVICLNLMTKVTRDSKKVISTLILDMA' A
#
# COMPACT_ATOMS: atom_id res chain seq x y z
N MET A 1 14.93 -12.24 5.96
CA MET A 1 15.45 -11.14 5.11
C MET A 1 15.31 -9.84 5.88
N LEU A 2 16.34 -8.97 5.88
CA LEU A 2 16.33 -7.72 6.65
C LEU A 2 15.41 -6.69 5.97
N TYR A 3 14.40 -6.20 6.71
CA TYR A 3 13.52 -5.11 6.24
C TYR A 3 13.96 -3.80 6.89
N LEU A 4 14.33 -2.82 6.06
CA LEU A 4 14.58 -1.47 6.56
C LEU A 4 13.25 -0.80 6.90
N LYS A 5 13.05 -0.47 8.18
CA LYS A 5 11.88 0.28 8.64
C LYS A 5 11.78 1.61 7.88
N ARG A 6 10.62 1.88 7.30
CA ARG A 6 10.35 3.07 6.48
C ARG A 6 9.38 3.99 7.20
N LYS A 7 9.40 5.27 6.85
CA LYS A 7 8.46 6.28 7.37
C LYS A 7 6.99 5.88 7.15
N ILE A 8 6.68 5.17 6.06
CA ILE A 8 5.31 4.72 5.75
C ILE A 8 4.76 3.70 6.75
N ASP A 9 5.62 2.97 7.46
CA ASP A 9 5.18 1.92 8.39
C ASP A 9 4.36 2.48 9.56
N SER A 10 4.73 3.65 10.10
CA SER A 10 3.97 4.31 11.16
C SER A 10 2.61 4.82 10.65
N TYR A 11 2.58 5.44 9.47
CA TYR A 11 1.34 5.92 8.87
C TYR A 11 0.34 4.79 8.59
N LEU A 12 0.82 3.62 8.13
CA LEU A 12 -0.05 2.46 7.89
C LEU A 12 -0.58 1.87 9.21
N ALA A 13 0.23 1.86 10.27
CA ALA A 13 -0.21 1.41 11.59
C ALA A 13 -1.28 2.34 12.18
N GLU A 14 -1.07 3.66 12.13
CA GLU A 14 -2.05 4.66 12.55
C GLU A 14 -3.35 4.56 11.76
N TRP A 15 -3.25 4.38 10.44
CA TRP A 15 -4.41 4.17 9.58
C TRP A 15 -5.21 2.93 9.96
N LYS A 16 -4.53 1.80 10.25
CA LYS A 16 -5.21 0.56 10.67
C LYS A 16 -5.94 0.75 12.00
N ALA A 17 -5.33 1.47 12.94
CA ALA A 17 -5.89 1.71 14.27
C ALA A 17 -7.15 2.58 14.26
N ASN A 18 -7.41 3.32 13.17
CA ASN A 18 -8.62 4.12 13.05
C ASN A 18 -9.83 3.27 12.63
N PRO A 19 -10.90 3.15 13.46
CA PRO A 19 -12.09 2.38 13.12
C PRO A 19 -12.92 2.98 11.98
N THR A 20 -12.78 4.28 11.70
CA THR A 20 -13.45 5.00 10.60
C THR A 20 -12.51 5.32 9.44
N ARG A 21 -11.43 4.52 9.30
CA ARG A 21 -10.39 4.73 8.30
C ARG A 21 -10.96 4.78 6.89
N LYS A 22 -10.59 5.83 6.14
CA LYS A 22 -10.89 5.96 4.71
C LYS A 22 -9.81 5.28 3.86
N PRO A 23 -10.08 4.89 2.61
CA PRO A 23 -9.04 4.38 1.71
C PRO A 23 -7.83 5.30 1.63
N LEU A 24 -6.62 4.73 1.66
CA LEU A 24 -5.37 5.49 1.53
C LEU A 24 -4.89 5.54 0.08
N ILE A 25 -4.37 6.69 -0.32
CA ILE A 25 -3.67 6.85 -1.59
C ILE A 25 -2.17 7.06 -1.32
N VAL A 26 -1.35 6.09 -1.70
CA VAL A 26 0.11 6.16 -1.52
C VAL A 26 0.77 6.66 -2.81
N LYS A 27 1.34 7.87 -2.78
CA LYS A 27 2.02 8.51 -3.92
C LYS A 27 3.51 8.67 -3.65
N GLY A 28 4.32 8.72 -4.71
CA GLY A 28 5.73 9.12 -4.64
C GLY A 28 6.56 8.64 -5.83
N PRO A 29 7.91 8.75 -5.76
CA PRO A 29 8.82 8.40 -6.87
C PRO A 29 8.72 6.93 -7.31
N ARG A 30 9.00 6.61 -8.58
CA ARG A 30 9.10 5.22 -9.03
C ARG A 30 10.21 4.48 -8.27
N GLN A 31 10.06 3.16 -8.13
CA GLN A 31 11.06 2.27 -7.50
C GLN A 31 11.39 2.54 -6.01
N ALA A 32 10.72 3.47 -5.34
CA ALA A 32 10.93 3.74 -3.91
C ALA A 32 10.35 2.68 -2.94
N GLY A 33 10.03 1.47 -3.42
CA GLY A 33 9.55 0.37 -2.57
C GLY A 33 8.11 0.50 -2.02
N LYS A 34 7.27 1.35 -2.62
CA LYS A 34 5.88 1.57 -2.18
C LYS A 34 5.03 0.29 -2.16
N THR A 35 5.03 -0.45 -3.26
CA THR A 35 4.26 -1.69 -3.39
C THR A 35 4.68 -2.71 -2.33
N GLU A 36 5.98 -2.87 -2.13
CA GLU A 36 6.55 -3.79 -1.14
C GLU A 36 6.10 -3.44 0.29
N SER A 37 6.19 -2.16 0.68
CA SER A 37 5.75 -1.74 2.01
C SER A 37 4.25 -1.98 2.26
N ILE A 38 3.39 -1.75 1.26
CA ILE A 38 1.95 -1.97 1.39
C ILE A 38 1.63 -3.47 1.46
N LEU A 39 2.24 -4.29 0.59
CA LEU A 39 2.03 -5.75 0.59
C LEU A 39 2.52 -6.38 1.89
N ARG A 40 3.72 -6.02 2.34
CA ARG A 40 4.26 -6.49 3.62
C ARG A 40 3.36 -6.09 4.79
N PHE A 41 2.88 -4.84 4.80
CA PHE A 41 1.93 -4.40 5.81
C PHE A 41 0.64 -5.22 5.77
N GLY A 42 0.08 -5.44 4.58
CA GLY A 42 -1.10 -6.27 4.37
C GLY A 42 -0.92 -7.68 4.94
N ASN A 43 0.10 -8.39 4.47
CA ASN A 43 0.38 -9.79 4.83
C ASN A 43 0.66 -9.98 6.32
N ASN A 44 1.20 -8.94 6.99
CA ASN A 44 1.48 -9.01 8.43
C ASN A 44 0.27 -8.67 9.31
N ASN A 45 -0.78 -8.06 8.75
CA ASN A 45 -1.90 -7.51 9.54
C ASN A 45 -3.26 -8.13 9.22
N TYR A 46 -3.38 -8.82 8.08
CA TYR A 46 -4.63 -9.38 7.58
C TYR A 46 -4.39 -10.78 7.05
N SER A 47 -5.37 -11.67 7.24
CA SER A 47 -5.29 -13.05 6.73
C SER A 47 -5.41 -13.10 5.21
N ASN A 48 -6.16 -12.17 4.62
CA ASN A 48 -6.41 -12.10 3.19
C ASN A 48 -6.03 -10.70 2.66
N VAL A 49 -5.28 -10.65 1.56
CA VAL A 49 -4.85 -9.40 0.94
C VAL A 49 -5.10 -9.49 -0.56
N ILE A 50 -5.87 -8.53 -1.09
CA ILE A 50 -6.13 -8.41 -2.52
C ILE A 50 -5.28 -7.28 -3.07
N CYS A 51 -4.50 -7.55 -4.12
CA CYS A 51 -3.76 -6.51 -4.84
C CYS A 51 -4.42 -6.28 -6.20
N LEU A 52 -4.99 -5.08 -6.40
CA LEU A 52 -5.62 -4.69 -7.65
C LEU A 52 -4.70 -3.74 -8.43
N ASN A 53 -4.35 -4.11 -9.65
CA ASN A 53 -3.65 -3.22 -10.57
C ASN A 53 -4.66 -2.47 -11.44
N LEU A 54 -4.92 -1.20 -11.12
CA LEU A 54 -5.91 -0.37 -11.82
C LEU A 54 -5.35 0.34 -13.07
N MET A 55 -4.16 -0.01 -13.55
CA MET A 55 -3.63 0.55 -14.81
C MET A 55 -4.27 -0.14 -16.01
N THR A 56 -5.21 0.56 -16.65
CA THR A 56 -5.91 0.11 -17.86
C THR A 56 -5.18 0.46 -19.16
N LYS A 57 -4.25 1.42 -19.15
CA LYS A 57 -3.37 1.74 -20.29
C LYS A 57 -1.96 2.09 -19.81
N VAL A 58 -0.93 1.64 -20.52
CA VAL A 58 0.47 2.00 -20.28
C VAL A 58 0.66 3.47 -20.65
N THR A 59 0.36 4.38 -19.74
CA THR A 59 0.62 5.80 -19.94
C THR A 59 2.09 6.10 -19.59
N ARG A 60 2.81 6.79 -20.48
CA ARG A 60 4.21 7.25 -20.30
C ARG A 60 4.34 8.38 -19.27
N ASP A 61 3.56 8.35 -18.19
CA ASP A 61 3.62 9.38 -17.16
C ASP A 61 4.64 9.00 -16.08
N SER A 62 5.58 9.90 -15.77
CA SER A 62 6.69 9.66 -14.85
C SER A 62 6.24 9.35 -13.41
N LYS A 63 5.01 9.72 -13.01
CA LYS A 63 4.48 9.51 -11.65
C LYS A 63 3.55 8.28 -11.59
N LYS A 64 4.04 7.18 -11.01
CA LYS A 64 3.25 5.96 -10.80
C LYS A 64 2.39 6.10 -9.53
N VAL A 65 1.07 6.23 -9.70
CA VAL A 65 0.11 6.06 -8.59
C VAL A 65 -0.07 4.57 -8.35
N ILE A 66 0.14 4.11 -7.12
CA ILE A 66 -0.15 2.73 -6.73
C ILE A 66 -1.43 2.78 -5.91
N SER A 67 -2.51 2.31 -6.53
CA SER A 67 -3.82 2.14 -5.90
C SER A 67 -3.91 0.71 -5.37
N THR A 68 -3.43 0.46 -4.17
CA THR A 68 -3.61 -0.83 -3.51
C THR A 68 -4.76 -0.71 -2.53
N LEU A 69 -5.91 -1.31 -2.84
CA LEU A 69 -6.99 -1.51 -1.87
C LEU A 69 -6.65 -2.73 -1.03
N ILE A 70 -6.40 -2.53 0.26
CA ILE A 70 -6.41 -3.64 1.23
C ILE A 70 -7.87 -3.80 1.66
N LEU A 71 -8.56 -4.79 1.08
CA LEU A 71 -9.88 -5.23 1.55
C LEU A 71 -9.68 -6.32 2.60
N ASP A 72 -10.10 -6.02 3.82
CA ASP A 72 -10.28 -7.03 4.86
C ASP A 72 -11.68 -7.62 4.65
N MET A 73 -11.77 -8.93 4.39
CA MET A 73 -13.04 -9.65 4.50
C MET A 73 -13.09 -10.20 5.93
N ALA A 74 -13.55 -9.36 6.85
CA ALA A 74 -13.93 -9.73 8.21
C ALA A 74 -15.19 -8.97 8.59
#